data_AF-A0A2X2YT42-F1
#
_entry.id   AF-A0A2X2YT42-F1
#
_cell.length_a   1.000
_cell.length_b   1.000
_cell.length_c   1.000
_cell.angle_alpha   90.00
_cell.angle_beta   90.00
_cell.angle_gamma   90.00
#
_symmetry.space_group_name_H-M   'P 1'
#
loop_
_entity.id
_entity.type
_entity.pdbx_description
1 polymer ?
#
loop_
_entity_poly.entity_id
_entity_poly.type
_entity_poly.pdbx_seq_one_letter_code
_entity_poly.pdbx_strand_id
1 'polypeptide(L)' 'MLYKGDTLYLDWLEDGIAELVFDAPGSVNKLDTATVASLGQALDVLEKQTDLKGAAAAL' A
#
# COMPACT_ATOMS: atom_id res chain seq x y z
N MET A 1 -3.48 10.35 1.57
CA MET A 1 -3.47 9.19 0.66
C MET A 1 -2.30 9.29 -0.31
N LEU A 2 -1.41 8.29 -0.31
CA LEU A 2 -0.18 8.19 -1.12
C LEU A 2 -0.40 7.41 -2.42
N TYR A 3 -1.17 6.33 -2.37
CA TYR A 3 -1.50 5.49 -3.52
C TYR A 3 -2.90 4.87 -3.32
N LYS A 4 -3.64 4.66 -4.40
CA LYS A 4 -4.92 3.94 -4.38
C LYS A 4 -4.99 3.09 -5.65
N GLY A 5 -5.00 1.78 -5.47
CA GLY A 5 -5.33 0.80 -6.50
C GLY A 5 -6.68 0.14 -6.22
N ASP A 6 -7.04 -0.82 -7.07
CA ASP A 6 -8.30 -1.55 -6.93
C ASP A 6 -8.27 -2.60 -5.80
N THR A 7 -7.09 -3.07 -5.42
CA THR A 7 -6.89 -4.16 -4.47
C THR A 7 -6.14 -3.78 -3.20
N LEU A 8 -5.55 -2.58 -3.18
CA LEU A 8 -4.83 -2.04 -2.03
C LEU A 8 -4.73 -0.53 -2.13
N TYR A 9 -4.44 0.10 -1.00
CA TYR A 9 -4.12 1.51 -0.95
C TYR A 9 -3.02 1.79 0.07
N LEU A 10 -2.49 3.00 -0.02
CA LEU A 10 -1.39 3.45 0.81
C LEU A 10 -1.71 4.85 1.34
N ASP A 11 -1.58 5.05 2.65
CA ASP A 11 -1.75 6.34 3.29
C ASP A 11 -0.68 6.60 4.35
N TRP A 12 -0.57 7.84 4.82
CA TRP A 12 0.21 8.15 6.02
C TRP A 12 -0.61 7.80 7.26
N LEU A 13 0.01 7.07 8.18
CA LEU A 13 -0.54 6.85 9.51
C LEU A 13 -0.17 8.04 10.40
N GLU A 14 1.11 8.16 10.76
CA GLU A 14 1.68 9.27 11.54
C GLU A 14 3.21 9.27 11.52
N ASP A 15 3.84 10.42 11.76
CA ASP A 15 5.30 10.60 11.95
C ASP A 15 6.21 9.82 10.98
N GLY A 16 5.90 9.90 9.68
CA GLY A 16 6.69 9.23 8.64
C GLY A 16 6.44 7.71 8.54
N ILE A 17 5.44 7.19 9.24
CA ILE A 17 4.94 5.82 9.06
C ILE A 17 3.81 5.82 8.05
N ALA A 18 3.97 5.03 7.00
CA ALA A 18 2.92 4.79 6.04
C ALA A 18 2.17 3.48 6.35
N GLU A 19 0.88 3.47 6.08
CA GLU A 19 0.04 2.29 6.15
C GLU A 19 -0.22 1.77 4.72
N LEU A 20 0.03 0.48 4.52
CA LEU A 20 -0.31 -0.26 3.30
C LEU A 20 -1.47 -1.20 3.63
N VAL A 21 -2.65 -0.93 3.10
CA VAL A 21 -3.86 -1.72 3.37
C VAL A 21 -4.26 -2.50 2.14
N PHE A 22 -4.39 -3.82 2.27
CA PHE A 22 -5.02 -4.66 1.25
C PHE A 22 -6.54 -4.57 1.41
N ASP A 23 -7.21 -4.12 0.36
CA ASP A 23 -8.66 -3.85 0.37
C ASP A 23 -9.24 -4.24 -0.99
N ALA A 24 -9.11 -5.53 -1.31
CA ALA A 24 -9.60 -6.07 -2.56
C ALA A 24 -11.11 -6.32 -2.51
N PRO A 25 -11.84 -6.10 -3.63
CA PRO A 25 -13.27 -6.38 -3.71
C PRO A 25 -13.51 -7.90 -3.54
N GLY A 26 -13.93 -8.30 -2.35
CA GLY A 26 -14.19 -9.69 -2.01
C GLY A 26 -14.11 -9.94 -0.51
N SER A 27 -14.30 -11.19 -0.12
CA SER A 27 -14.28 -11.59 1.30
C SER A 27 -12.88 -11.86 1.84
N VAL A 28 -11.88 -11.92 0.95
CA VAL A 28 -10.47 -12.18 1.30
C VAL A 28 -9.56 -11.41 0.35
N ASN A 29 -8.46 -10.90 0.89
CA ASN A 29 -7.38 -10.32 0.12
C ASN A 29 -6.56 -11.42 -0.56
N LYS A 30 -6.39 -11.31 -1.88
CA LYS A 30 -5.62 -12.26 -2.68
C LYS A 30 -4.39 -11.56 -3.24
N LEU A 31 -3.25 -12.25 -3.18
CA LEU A 31 -2.02 -11.84 -3.87
C LEU A 31 -2.03 -12.40 -5.30
N ASP A 32 -3.05 -12.03 -6.08
CA ASP A 32 -3.09 -12.33 -7.51
C ASP A 32 -2.16 -11.39 -8.30
N THR A 33 -2.04 -11.63 -9.60
CA THR A 33 -1.13 -10.87 -10.47
C THR A 33 -1.43 -9.37 -10.47
N ALA A 34 -2.71 -8.96 -10.33
CA ALA A 34 -3.09 -7.56 -10.28
C ALA A 34 -2.67 -6.93 -8.94
N THR A 35 -2.90 -7.62 -7.82
CA THR A 35 -2.47 -7.16 -6.50
C THR A 35 -0.95 -7.04 -6.41
N VAL A 36 -0.19 -8.00 -6.97
CA VAL A 36 1.28 -7.94 -6.97
C VAL A 36 1.79 -6.76 -7.81
N ALA A 37 1.19 -6.52 -8.97
CA ALA A 37 1.54 -5.36 -9.80
C ALA A 37 1.22 -4.03 -9.09
N SER A 38 0.04 -3.94 -8.45
CA SER A 38 -0.37 -2.78 -7.67
C SER A 38 0.54 -2.54 -6.46
N LEU A 39 0.99 -3.60 -5.80
CA LEU A 39 1.95 -3.52 -4.70
C LEU A 39 3.29 -2.94 -5.18
N GLY A 40 3.80 -3.40 -6.34
CA GLY A 40 5.01 -2.83 -6.92
C GLY A 40 4.89 -1.32 -7.14
N GLN A 41 3.78 -0.86 -7.72
CA GLN A 41 3.51 0.58 -7.91
C GLN A 41 3.43 1.34 -6.58
N ALA A 42 2.83 0.75 -5.55
CA ALA A 42 2.73 1.37 -4.24
C ALA A 42 4.11 1.50 -3.56
N LEU A 43 4.98 0.50 -3.72
CA LEU A 43 6.37 0.56 -3.26
C LEU A 43 7.17 1.64 -4.01
N ASP A 44 6.99 1.78 -5.32
CA ASP A 44 7.64 2.86 -6.11
C ASP A 44 7.25 4.27 -5.62
N VAL A 45 6.06 4.43 -5.01
CA VAL A 45 5.65 5.69 -4.37
C VAL A 45 6.36 5.88 -3.04
N LEU A 46 6.44 4.82 -2.23
CA LEU A 46 7.12 4.85 -0.93
C LEU A 46 8.61 5.17 -1.05
N GLU A 47 9.31 4.58 -2.03
CA GLU A 47 10.73 4.81 -2.26
C GLU A 47 11.08 6.29 -2.53
N LYS A 48 10.09 7.07 -2.98
CA LYS A 48 10.25 8.50 -3.27
C LYS A 48 9.94 9.40 -2.07
N GLN A 49 9.41 8.86 -0.97
CA GLN A 49 9.08 9.63 0.22
C GLN A 49 10.32 9.77 1.11
N THR A 50 10.90 10.98 1.15
CA THR A 50 12.11 11.27 1.95
C THR A 50 11.87 11.19 3.46
N ASP A 51 10.63 11.40 3.88
CA ASP A 51 10.25 11.44 5.29
C ASP A 51 9.77 10.07 5.80
N LEU A 52 9.81 9.04 4.94
CA LEU A 52 9.40 7.69 5.28
C LEU A 52 10.40 7.05 6.24
N LYS A 53 9.90 6.71 7.44
CA LYS A 53 10.65 5.97 8.47
C LYS A 53 10.31 4.48 8.46
N GLY A 54 9.14 4.12 7.94
CA GLY A 54 8.69 2.74 7.83
C GLY A 54 7.30 2.59 7.22
N ALA A 55 6.94 1.37 6.86
CA ALA A 55 5.60 1.03 6.39
C ALA A 55 5.04 -0.14 7.20
N ALA A 56 3.77 -0.04 7.62
CA ALA A 56 3.03 -1.10 8.27
C ALA A 56 2.01 -1.68 7.29
N ALA A 57 2.07 -3.00 7.06
CA ALA A 57 1.09 -3.69 6.25
C ALA A 57 -0.11 -4.12 7.11
N ALA A 58 -1.31 -3.74 6.69
CA ALA A 58 -2.58 -4.14 7.26
C ALA A 58 -3.36 -5.01 6.25
N LEU A 59 -4.06 -6.02 6.77
CA LEU A 59 -4.78 -7.04 6.00
C LEU A 59 -6.29 -6.94 6.14
#